data_AF-Q4TCQ5-F1
#
_entry.id   AF-Q4TCQ5-F1
#
_cell.length_a   1.000
_cell.length_b   1.000
_cell.length_c   1.000
_cell.angle_alpha   90.00
_cell.angle_beta   90.00
_cell.angle_gamma   90.00
#
_symmetry.space_group_name_H-M   'P 1'
#
loop_
_entity.id
_entity.type
_entity.pdbx_description
1 polymer ?
#
loop_
_entity_poly.entity_id
_entity_poly.type
_entity_poly.pdbx_seq_one_letter_code
_entity_poly.pdbx_strand_id
1 'polypeptide(L)'
;GSISVNSRSMPFSSPEGSEILDLDSDMYLGGLPELKSDLILPPEVWTALLNYGYVGCVRDLFIDGKSRDVRRLAEIQSAIGVTGFCTRELQKRCSSTPCGNGGLCKEGWNRYICDCTGTVYLGHQLGHRCLVMFYCHLAKLIEATVLSYDGSMYLKIIMPVTMHTEAEDVFTALHVPAGVRPADGHHLQGVGGHLRLELDGGRIKLTVNLGR
;
A
#
# COMPACT_ATOMS: atom_id res chain seq x y z
N GLY A 1 2.81 -29.03 6.45
CA GLY A 1 2.75 -28.35 7.77
C GLY A 1 1.30 -28.15 8.20
N SER A 2 1.07 -27.40 9.28
CA SER A 2 -0.28 -26.97 9.68
C SER A 2 -0.27 -25.57 10.27
N ILE A 3 -1.31 -24.79 10.01
CA ILE A 3 -1.56 -23.49 10.64
C ILE A 3 -2.75 -23.61 11.59
N SER A 4 -2.68 -23.01 12.77
CA SER A 4 -3.76 -23.07 13.76
C SER A 4 -4.22 -21.69 14.20
N VAL A 5 -5.54 -21.47 14.24
CA VAL A 5 -6.17 -20.26 14.78
C VAL A 5 -7.24 -20.67 15.79
N ASN A 6 -7.14 -20.19 17.03
CA ASN A 6 -8.09 -20.51 18.12
C ASN A 6 -8.35 -22.03 18.25
N SER A 7 -7.26 -22.80 18.28
CA SER A 7 -7.26 -24.28 18.35
C SER A 7 -7.87 -25.00 17.14
N ARG A 8 -8.18 -24.30 16.05
CA ARG A 8 -8.59 -24.91 14.78
C ARG A 8 -7.39 -25.02 13.86
N SER A 9 -6.98 -26.25 13.56
CA SER A 9 -5.83 -26.54 12.70
C SER A 9 -6.27 -26.77 11.25
N MET A 10 -5.54 -26.16 10.31
CA MET A 10 -5.66 -26.35 8.88
C MET A 10 -4.33 -26.91 8.35
N PRO A 11 -4.30 -28.14 7.83
CA PRO A 11 -3.10 -28.71 7.23
C PRO A 11 -2.82 -28.06 5.86
N PHE A 12 -1.55 -28.03 5.48
CA PHE A 12 -1.12 -27.61 4.15
C PHE A 12 0.06 -28.46 3.67
N SER A 13 0.20 -28.63 2.36
CA SER A 13 1.32 -29.27 1.70
C SER A 13 2.02 -28.27 0.78
N SER A 14 3.36 -28.31 0.75
CA SER A 14 4.14 -27.64 -0.30
C SER A 14 4.00 -28.40 -1.63
N PRO A 15 4.30 -27.76 -2.77
CA PRO A 15 4.47 -28.45 -4.04
C PRO A 15 5.47 -29.61 -3.93
N GLU A 16 5.29 -30.65 -4.75
CA GLU A 16 6.15 -31.84 -4.72
C GLU A 16 7.63 -31.47 -4.97
N GLY A 17 8.53 -32.03 -4.16
CA GLY A 17 9.98 -31.86 -4.29
C GLY A 17 10.62 -30.81 -3.37
N SER A 18 9.85 -30.11 -2.54
CA SER A 18 10.40 -29.15 -1.56
C SER A 18 9.99 -29.51 -0.13
N GLU A 19 10.91 -30.15 0.60
CA GLU A 19 10.72 -30.57 2.00
C GLU A 19 11.37 -29.60 3.01
N ILE A 20 12.36 -28.82 2.56
CA ILE A 20 13.16 -27.95 3.41
C ILE A 20 12.89 -26.49 3.03
N LEU A 21 12.60 -25.67 4.03
CA LEU A 21 12.59 -24.21 3.92
C LEU A 21 13.89 -23.69 4.55
N ASP A 22 14.84 -23.30 3.70
CA ASP A 22 16.08 -22.68 4.13
C ASP A 22 15.92 -21.16 4.20
N LEU A 23 16.22 -20.58 5.36
CA LEU A 23 16.08 -19.15 5.63
C LEU A 23 17.46 -18.60 6.00
N ASP A 24 17.96 -17.66 5.20
CA ASP A 24 19.32 -17.12 5.29
C ASP A 24 19.38 -15.65 5.75
N SER A 25 18.22 -15.02 5.94
CA SER A 25 18.07 -13.58 6.17
C SER A 25 17.22 -13.26 7.42
N ASP A 26 17.08 -11.97 7.72
CA ASP A 26 16.34 -11.49 8.87
C ASP A 26 14.85 -11.84 8.80
N MET A 27 14.28 -12.17 9.97
CA MET A 27 12.84 -12.36 10.11
C MET A 27 12.17 -11.05 10.53
N TYR A 28 11.22 -10.58 9.72
CA TYR A 28 10.47 -9.36 10.00
C TYR A 28 9.11 -9.64 10.65
N LEU A 29 8.72 -8.79 11.60
CA LEU A 29 7.42 -8.85 12.26
C LEU A 29 6.79 -7.46 12.24
N GLY A 30 5.56 -7.36 11.78
CA GLY A 30 4.79 -6.12 11.79
C GLY A 30 4.95 -5.24 10.55
N GLY A 31 6.04 -5.37 9.80
CA GLY A 31 6.28 -4.60 8.58
C GLY A 31 7.66 -4.87 8.00
N LEU A 32 7.97 -4.19 6.90
CA LEU A 32 9.28 -4.24 6.25
C LEU A 32 9.99 -2.88 6.38
N PRO A 33 11.34 -2.84 6.30
CA PRO A 33 12.09 -1.60 6.22
C PRO A 33 11.61 -0.69 5.07
N GLU A 34 11.68 0.62 5.26
CA GLU A 34 11.31 1.61 4.22
C GLU A 34 12.19 1.48 2.97
N LEU A 35 13.49 1.27 3.17
CA LEU A 35 14.44 1.01 2.09
C LEU A 35 14.50 -0.50 1.85
N LYS A 36 13.83 -0.95 0.79
CA LYS A 36 13.75 -2.36 0.38
C LYS A 36 14.84 -2.76 -0.61
N SER A 37 15.93 -1.99 -0.70
CA SER A 37 16.94 -2.12 -1.77
C SER A 37 17.53 -3.52 -1.90
N ASP A 38 17.59 -4.26 -0.78
CA ASP A 38 18.20 -5.60 -0.71
C ASP A 38 17.18 -6.72 -0.44
N LEU A 39 15.88 -6.40 -0.42
CA LEU A 39 14.81 -7.35 -0.14
C LEU A 39 14.22 -7.89 -1.44
N ILE A 40 14.35 -9.19 -1.67
CA ILE A 40 13.63 -9.90 -2.74
C ILE A 40 12.22 -10.20 -2.22
N LEU A 41 11.23 -9.48 -2.74
CA LEU A 41 9.84 -9.66 -2.35
C LEU A 41 9.11 -10.59 -3.35
N PRO A 42 8.63 -11.76 -2.90
CA PRO A 42 7.83 -12.64 -3.74
C PRO A 42 6.48 -11.98 -4.09
N PRO A 43 6.03 -12.05 -5.35
CA PRO A 43 4.80 -11.40 -5.80
C PRO A 43 3.54 -11.92 -5.10
N GLU A 44 3.58 -13.13 -4.53
CA GLU A 44 2.49 -13.75 -3.77
C GLU A 44 2.24 -13.06 -2.41
N VAL A 45 3.20 -12.29 -1.90
CA VAL A 45 3.06 -11.54 -0.63
C VAL A 45 2.58 -10.12 -0.93
N TRP A 46 1.29 -9.99 -1.24
CA TRP A 46 0.70 -8.73 -1.72
C TRP A 46 0.88 -7.57 -0.75
N THR A 47 0.75 -7.81 0.56
CA THR A 47 0.88 -6.76 1.59
C THR A 47 2.27 -6.13 1.61
N ALA A 48 3.32 -6.89 1.27
CA ALA A 48 4.69 -6.38 1.20
C ALA A 48 4.86 -5.40 0.05
N LEU A 49 4.32 -5.71 -1.13
CA LEU A 49 4.40 -4.85 -2.33
C LEU A 49 3.46 -3.63 -2.23
N LEU A 50 2.29 -3.80 -1.63
CA LEU A 50 1.32 -2.72 -1.36
C LEU A 50 1.69 -1.82 -0.18
N ASN A 51 2.81 -2.09 0.51
CA ASN A 51 3.25 -1.37 1.72
C ASN A 51 2.23 -1.41 2.88
N TYR A 52 1.47 -2.50 2.99
CA TYR A 52 0.51 -2.73 4.06
C TYR A 52 1.16 -3.41 5.25
N GLY A 53 1.87 -2.60 6.05
CA GLY A 53 2.35 -2.98 7.38
C GLY A 53 1.21 -3.26 8.36
N TYR A 54 1.45 -4.19 9.27
CA TYR A 54 0.51 -4.53 10.34
C TYR A 54 0.53 -3.45 11.42
N VAL A 55 -0.66 -3.06 11.88
CA VAL A 55 -0.83 -2.17 13.04
C VAL A 55 -1.80 -2.84 14.02
N GLY A 56 -1.30 -3.16 15.21
CA GLY A 56 -2.06 -3.87 16.22
C GLY A 56 -1.16 -4.39 17.34
N CYS A 57 -1.58 -5.48 17.98
CA CYS A 57 -0.85 -6.08 19.08
C CYS A 57 -0.38 -7.48 18.77
N VAL A 58 0.87 -7.76 19.14
CA VAL A 58 1.46 -9.09 19.12
C VAL A 58 2.01 -9.39 20.50
N ARG A 59 1.81 -10.62 20.98
CA ARG A 59 2.36 -11.14 22.23
C ARG A 59 2.64 -12.63 22.09
N ASP A 60 3.40 -13.17 23.05
CA ASP A 60 3.66 -14.61 23.17
C ASP A 60 4.23 -15.23 21.87
N LEU A 61 5.31 -14.63 21.36
CA LEU A 61 6.01 -15.16 20.19
C LEU A 61 6.85 -16.37 20.57
N PHE A 62 6.63 -17.48 19.88
CA PHE A 62 7.46 -18.68 19.98
C PHE A 62 8.04 -19.00 18.61
N ILE A 63 9.35 -19.27 18.57
CA ILE A 63 10.06 -19.74 17.37
C ILE A 63 10.74 -21.05 17.76
N ASP A 64 10.44 -22.13 17.04
CA ASP A 64 10.92 -23.49 17.35
C ASP A 64 10.66 -23.90 18.81
N GLY A 65 9.49 -23.53 19.33
CA GLY A 65 9.09 -23.79 20.72
C GLY A 65 9.79 -22.93 21.78
N LYS A 66 10.69 -22.02 21.39
CA LYS A 66 11.39 -21.11 22.30
C LYS A 66 10.68 -19.76 22.35
N SER A 67 10.35 -19.31 23.56
CA SER A 67 9.75 -17.98 23.78
C SER A 67 10.75 -16.87 23.40
N ARG A 68 10.23 -15.84 22.73
CA ARG A 68 10.97 -14.63 22.35
C ARG A 68 10.27 -13.41 22.94
N ASP A 69 11.04 -12.61 23.68
CA ASP A 69 10.56 -11.36 24.25
C ASP A 69 10.53 -10.26 23.18
N VAL A 70 9.39 -10.16 22.48
CA VAL A 70 9.16 -9.18 21.42
C VAL A 70 9.24 -7.74 21.91
N ARG A 71 8.87 -7.48 23.17
CA ARG A 71 8.93 -6.15 23.76
C ARG A 71 10.38 -5.72 23.92
N ARG A 72 11.21 -6.58 24.53
CA ARG A 72 12.64 -6.30 24.70
C ARG A 72 13.35 -6.16 23.35
N LEU A 73 13.01 -6.97 22.36
CA LEU A 73 13.57 -6.86 21.00
C LEU A 73 13.25 -5.49 20.38
N ALA A 74 12.00 -5.03 20.47
CA ALA A 74 11.59 -3.72 19.96
C ALA A 74 12.28 -2.55 20.69
N GLU A 75 12.46 -2.65 22.02
CA GLU A 75 13.18 -1.65 22.83
C GLU A 75 14.65 -1.56 22.41
N ILE A 76 15.34 -2.69 22.20
CA ILE A 76 16.75 -2.72 21.77
C ILE A 76 16.90 -2.11 20.38
N GLN A 77 15.99 -2.42 19.45
CA GLN A 77 16.02 -1.91 18.08
C GLN A 77 15.58 -0.44 17.97
N SER A 78 15.07 0.15 19.06
CA SER A 78 14.45 1.49 19.03
C SER A 78 13.41 1.62 17.91
N ALA A 79 12.60 0.57 17.74
CA ALA A 79 11.65 0.49 16.63
C ALA A 79 10.60 1.61 16.70
N ILE A 80 10.53 2.43 15.65
CA ILE A 80 9.60 3.57 15.56
C ILE A 80 8.16 3.05 15.52
N GLY A 81 7.27 3.67 16.29
CA GLY A 81 5.84 3.34 16.30
C GLY A 81 5.47 2.07 17.08
N VAL A 82 6.42 1.43 17.77
CA VAL A 82 6.16 0.27 18.63
C VAL A 82 6.17 0.70 20.09
N THR A 83 5.18 0.23 20.86
CA THR A 83 5.10 0.46 22.31
C THR A 83 5.08 -0.88 23.06
N GLY A 84 5.60 -0.89 24.29
CA GLY A 84 5.65 -2.10 25.13
C GLY A 84 4.31 -2.51 25.76
N PHE A 85 3.21 -1.85 25.40
CA PHE A 85 1.88 -2.09 25.96
C PHE A 85 0.83 -2.19 24.86
N CYS A 86 -0.10 -3.13 25.04
CA CYS A 86 -1.26 -3.30 24.17
C CYS A 86 -2.52 -2.87 24.91
N THR A 87 -2.99 -1.66 24.64
CA THR A 87 -4.29 -1.18 25.13
C THR A 87 -5.13 -0.74 23.95
N ARG A 88 -6.41 -1.09 23.96
CA ARG A 88 -7.38 -0.57 22.99
C ARG A 88 -7.99 0.70 23.56
N GLU A 89 -7.75 1.82 22.91
CA GLU A 89 -8.42 3.07 23.24
C GLU A 89 -9.92 2.96 22.95
N LEU A 90 -10.75 3.43 23.88
CA LEU A 90 -12.20 3.42 23.73
C LEU A 90 -12.74 4.61 22.94
N GLN A 91 -11.95 5.68 22.85
CA GLN A 91 -12.32 6.87 22.09
C GLN A 91 -12.20 6.59 20.61
N LYS A 92 -13.33 6.65 19.90
CA LYS A 92 -13.36 6.60 18.44
C LYS A 92 -12.71 7.86 17.88
N ARG A 93 -11.57 7.70 17.22
CA ARG A 93 -10.79 8.80 16.66
C ARG A 93 -11.53 9.47 15.50
N CYS A 94 -12.40 8.75 14.78
CA CYS A 94 -13.21 9.34 13.71
C CYS A 94 -14.39 10.20 14.18
N SER A 95 -14.79 10.14 15.46
CA SER A 95 -15.92 10.91 15.97
C SER A 95 -15.69 12.43 15.94
N SER A 96 -14.43 12.88 15.95
CA SER A 96 -14.07 14.28 15.80
C SER A 96 -13.99 14.76 14.35
N THR A 97 -14.38 13.92 13.38
CA THR A 97 -14.27 14.19 11.94
C THR A 97 -12.89 14.75 11.54
N PRO A 98 -11.79 14.05 11.86
CA PRO A 98 -10.44 14.60 11.70
C PRO A 98 -10.01 14.73 10.24
N CYS A 99 -10.66 13.98 9.33
CA CYS A 99 -10.39 14.03 7.90
C CYS A 99 -11.01 15.27 7.28
N GLY A 100 -10.15 16.19 6.83
CA GLY A 100 -10.57 17.37 6.08
C GLY A 100 -11.03 17.04 4.65
N ASN A 101 -11.61 18.05 3.99
CA ASN A 101 -11.82 18.07 2.54
C ASN A 101 -12.69 16.93 1.96
N GLY A 102 -13.66 16.46 2.75
CA GLY A 102 -14.59 15.41 2.32
C GLY A 102 -13.99 14.00 2.31
N GLY A 103 -12.78 13.81 2.85
CA GLY A 103 -12.19 12.48 3.02
C GLY A 103 -12.99 11.61 3.98
N LEU A 104 -13.12 10.33 3.67
CA LEU A 104 -13.82 9.36 4.52
C LEU A 104 -12.91 8.91 5.67
N CYS A 105 -13.34 9.14 6.90
CA CYS A 105 -12.61 8.67 8.08
C CYS A 105 -12.93 7.20 8.36
N LYS A 106 -11.88 6.37 8.45
CA LYS A 106 -11.93 4.97 8.86
C LYS A 106 -11.24 4.79 10.22
N GLU A 107 -11.89 4.08 11.13
CA GLU A 107 -11.32 3.79 12.45
C GLU A 107 -10.27 2.68 12.33
N GLY A 108 -9.10 2.87 12.95
CA GLY A 108 -8.02 1.90 13.00
C GLY A 108 -7.61 1.57 14.44
N TRP A 109 -6.55 0.77 14.61
CA TRP A 109 -6.03 0.45 15.94
C TRP A 109 -5.35 1.67 16.57
N ASN A 110 -6.01 2.28 17.56
CA ASN A 110 -5.58 3.52 18.24
C ASN A 110 -5.23 4.69 17.31
N ARG A 111 -5.83 4.70 16.11
CA ARG A 111 -5.63 5.74 15.09
C ARG A 111 -6.86 5.87 14.22
N TYR A 112 -6.95 6.97 13.49
CA TYR A 112 -7.85 7.11 12.36
C TYR A 112 -7.07 7.04 11.05
N ILE A 113 -7.75 6.68 9.98
CA ILE A 113 -7.21 6.58 8.62
C ILE A 113 -8.11 7.43 7.73
N CYS A 114 -7.54 8.39 7.01
CA CYS A 114 -8.29 9.19 6.05
C CYS A 114 -8.19 8.57 4.65
N ASP A 115 -9.33 8.15 4.13
CA ASP A 115 -9.47 7.69 2.75
C ASP A 115 -9.85 8.89 1.86
N CYS A 116 -8.89 9.33 1.05
CA CYS A 116 -9.04 10.48 0.16
C CYS A 116 -9.31 10.06 -1.30
N THR A 117 -9.47 8.76 -1.60
CA THR A 117 -9.55 8.22 -2.98
C THR A 117 -10.74 8.75 -3.79
N GLY A 118 -11.85 9.09 -3.13
CA GLY A 118 -13.03 9.72 -3.76
C GLY A 118 -12.96 11.25 -3.82
N THR A 119 -11.82 11.84 -3.49
CA THR A 119 -11.64 13.29 -3.48
C THR A 119 -10.56 13.69 -4.49
N VAL A 120 -10.56 14.94 -4.93
CA VAL A 120 -9.45 15.49 -5.73
C VAL A 120 -8.17 15.68 -4.91
N TYR A 121 -8.08 15.12 -3.70
CA TYR A 121 -7.02 15.36 -2.72
C TYR A 121 -6.24 14.08 -2.46
N LEU A 122 -4.91 14.17 -2.41
CA LEU A 122 -4.06 13.07 -1.96
C LEU A 122 -3.85 13.18 -0.45
N GLY A 123 -3.93 12.03 0.23
CA GLY A 123 -3.53 11.86 1.62
C GLY A 123 -2.32 10.96 1.70
N HIS A 124 -1.30 11.38 2.45
CA HIS A 124 -0.23 10.48 2.82
C HIS A 124 -0.77 9.49 3.87
N GLN A 125 -0.43 8.21 3.82
CA GLN A 125 -0.88 7.24 4.82
C GLN A 125 -0.38 7.54 6.24
N LEU A 126 0.64 8.41 6.37
CA LEU A 126 1.14 8.97 7.63
C LEU A 126 0.63 10.42 7.88
N GLY A 127 -0.25 10.93 7.02
CA GLY A 127 -0.78 12.29 7.03
C GLY A 127 -2.22 12.35 7.54
N HIS A 128 -2.37 12.91 8.72
CA HIS A 128 -3.62 13.12 9.47
C HIS A 128 -4.71 13.98 8.77
N ARG A 129 -4.52 14.45 7.54
CA ARG A 129 -5.44 15.33 6.80
C ARG A 129 -5.35 15.07 5.29
N CYS A 130 -6.49 14.94 4.60
CA CYS A 130 -6.52 15.05 3.13
C CYS A 130 -6.11 16.49 2.76
N LEU A 131 -5.08 16.68 1.94
CA LEU A 131 -4.53 18.02 1.65
C LEU A 131 -5.17 18.63 0.40
N VAL A 132 -5.50 19.93 0.44
CA VAL A 132 -6.14 20.64 -0.67
C VAL A 132 -5.20 20.76 -1.87
N MET A 133 -5.59 20.32 -3.07
CA MET A 133 -4.85 20.45 -4.33
C MET A 133 -4.77 21.88 -4.88
N PHE A 134 -5.40 22.86 -4.23
CA PHE A 134 -5.51 24.22 -4.75
C PHE A 134 -5.14 25.33 -3.76
N TYR A 135 -5.02 25.05 -2.46
CA TYR A 135 -4.58 26.06 -1.49
C TYR A 135 -3.85 25.38 -0.31
N CYS A 136 -2.52 25.36 -0.34
CA CYS A 136 -1.71 24.96 0.81
C CYS A 136 -0.68 26.03 1.15
N HIS A 137 -1.07 26.98 2.01
CA HIS A 137 -0.12 27.91 2.62
C HIS A 137 0.60 27.30 3.85
N LEU A 138 0.25 26.07 4.27
CA LEU A 138 0.71 25.50 5.54
C LEU A 138 1.21 24.03 5.50
N ALA A 139 1.22 23.35 4.34
CA ALA A 139 1.86 22.03 4.20
C ALA A 139 3.18 22.18 3.44
N LYS A 140 4.26 22.39 4.18
CA LYS A 140 5.60 22.69 3.65
C LYS A 140 6.34 21.47 3.07
N LEU A 141 5.69 20.45 2.49
CA LEU A 141 6.46 19.30 2.01
C LEU A 141 6.11 18.56 0.71
N ILE A 142 4.90 18.52 0.15
CA ILE A 142 4.73 17.92 -1.19
C ILE A 142 3.57 18.60 -1.91
N GLU A 143 3.88 19.49 -2.85
CA GLU A 143 2.93 19.91 -3.89
C GLU A 143 2.68 18.70 -4.79
N ALA A 144 1.45 18.21 -4.86
CA ALA A 144 1.12 17.17 -5.80
C ALA A 144 1.22 17.73 -7.23
N THR A 145 1.98 17.05 -8.07
CA THR A 145 2.35 17.52 -9.40
C THR A 145 1.15 17.45 -10.35
N VAL A 146 0.67 18.61 -10.79
CA VAL A 146 -0.36 18.70 -11.84
C VAL A 146 0.31 18.63 -13.20
N LEU A 147 -0.12 17.69 -14.04
CA LEU A 147 0.34 17.55 -15.42
C LEU A 147 -0.80 17.94 -16.37
N SER A 148 -0.55 18.90 -17.25
CA SER A 148 -1.46 19.28 -18.33
C SER A 148 -1.05 18.58 -19.61
N TYR A 149 -2.01 17.98 -20.30
CA TYR A 149 -1.80 17.24 -21.55
C TYR A 149 -2.57 17.94 -22.67
N ASP A 150 -1.89 18.23 -23.78
CA ASP A 150 -2.44 18.93 -24.95
C ASP A 150 -2.89 17.96 -26.06
N GLY A 151 -2.85 16.66 -25.79
CA GLY A 151 -3.14 15.59 -26.75
C GLY A 151 -1.93 15.01 -27.46
N SER A 152 -0.75 15.63 -27.36
CA SER A 152 0.52 15.13 -27.92
C SER A 152 1.53 14.64 -26.85
N MET A 153 1.28 14.99 -25.59
CA MET A 153 2.14 14.64 -24.46
C MET A 153 1.77 13.29 -23.82
N TYR A 154 2.77 12.62 -23.23
CA TYR A 154 2.58 11.41 -22.41
C TYR A 154 3.50 11.44 -21.19
N LEU A 155 3.08 10.81 -20.10
CA LEU A 155 3.93 10.56 -18.92
C LEU A 155 4.27 9.07 -18.87
N LYS A 156 5.57 8.76 -18.75
CA LYS A 156 6.06 7.41 -18.52
C LYS A 156 6.88 7.38 -17.24
N ILE A 157 6.38 6.65 -16.24
CA ILE A 157 7.15 6.36 -15.02
C ILE A 157 7.99 5.12 -15.31
N ILE A 158 9.32 5.27 -15.24
CA ILE A 158 10.26 4.17 -15.41
C ILE A 158 10.69 3.73 -14.02
N MET A 159 10.38 2.48 -13.68
CA MET A 159 10.81 1.90 -12.42
C MET A 159 12.30 1.56 -12.49
N PRO A 160 13.06 1.77 -11.38
CA PRO A 160 14.50 1.52 -11.37
C PRO A 160 14.83 0.02 -11.50
N VAL A 161 13.89 -0.85 -11.15
CA VAL A 161 13.99 -2.31 -11.26
C VAL A 161 12.69 -2.88 -11.85
N THR A 162 12.80 -4.03 -12.51
CA THR A 162 11.63 -4.79 -12.96
C THR A 162 10.83 -5.25 -11.74
N MET A 163 9.57 -4.85 -11.67
CA MET A 163 8.66 -5.26 -10.59
C MET A 163 7.74 -6.37 -11.09
N HIS A 164 7.54 -7.38 -10.25
CA HIS A 164 6.53 -8.42 -10.45
C HIS A 164 5.51 -8.29 -9.32
N THR A 165 4.26 -8.07 -9.68
CA THR A 165 3.15 -7.80 -8.76
C THR A 165 1.95 -8.64 -9.16
N GLU A 166 1.26 -9.21 -8.17
CA GLU A 166 -0.04 -9.87 -8.35
C GLU A 166 -1.22 -9.00 -7.87
N ALA A 167 -0.92 -7.91 -7.16
CA ALA A 167 -1.88 -6.94 -6.69
C ALA A 167 -1.28 -5.52 -6.77
N GLU A 168 -2.06 -4.57 -7.30
CA GLU A 168 -1.72 -3.15 -7.34
C GLU A 168 -2.89 -2.27 -6.91
N ASP A 169 -2.58 -1.19 -6.18
CA ASP A 169 -3.53 -0.10 -5.92
C ASP A 169 -3.15 1.11 -6.78
N VAL A 170 -4.02 1.46 -7.73
CA VAL A 170 -3.80 2.57 -8.67
C VAL A 170 -4.91 3.60 -8.54
N PHE A 171 -4.54 4.81 -8.12
CA PHE A 171 -5.46 5.95 -7.99
C PHE A 171 -5.04 7.09 -8.90
N THR A 172 -5.98 7.63 -9.66
CA THR A 172 -5.76 8.80 -10.52
C THR A 172 -6.97 9.71 -10.51
N ALA A 173 -6.73 11.02 -10.48
CA ALA A 173 -7.77 12.04 -10.60
C ALA A 173 -7.60 12.77 -11.93
N LEU A 174 -8.65 12.75 -12.75
CA LEU A 174 -8.64 13.36 -14.08
C LEU A 174 -9.70 14.46 -14.18
N HIS A 175 -9.29 15.61 -14.70
CA HIS A 175 -10.20 16.71 -15.02
C HIS A 175 -10.16 16.96 -16.53
N VAL A 176 -11.29 16.77 -17.22
CA VAL A 176 -11.46 17.08 -18.64
C VAL A 176 -12.38 18.29 -18.77
N PRO A 177 -11.93 19.42 -19.34
CA PRO A 177 -12.78 20.59 -19.55
C PRO A 177 -14.00 20.26 -20.41
N ALA A 178 -15.14 20.86 -20.08
CA ALA A 178 -16.38 20.67 -20.83
C ALA A 178 -16.20 21.07 -22.30
N GLY A 179 -16.62 20.20 -23.23
CA GLY A 179 -16.53 20.43 -24.67
C GLY A 179 -15.28 19.86 -25.35
N VAL A 180 -14.30 19.36 -24.58
CA VAL A 180 -13.15 18.63 -25.12
C VAL A 180 -13.49 17.15 -25.22
N ARG A 181 -13.45 16.59 -26.44
CA ARG A 181 -13.48 15.13 -26.60
C ARG A 181 -12.07 14.60 -26.36
N PRO A 182 -11.88 13.62 -25.46
CA PRO A 182 -10.60 12.94 -25.34
C PRO A 182 -10.24 12.38 -26.72
N ALA A 183 -9.03 12.69 -27.21
CA ALA A 183 -8.53 12.07 -28.42
C ALA A 183 -8.27 10.58 -28.16
N ASP A 184 -8.55 9.73 -29.14
CA ASP A 184 -8.23 8.30 -29.05
C ASP A 184 -6.73 8.15 -28.80
N GLY A 185 -6.37 7.45 -27.72
CA GLY A 185 -4.98 7.29 -27.32
C GLY A 185 -4.15 6.61 -28.42
N HIS A 186 -2.98 7.16 -28.74
CA HIS A 186 -2.05 6.51 -29.65
C HIS A 186 -1.60 5.16 -29.04
N HIS A 187 -1.72 4.09 -29.84
CA HIS A 187 -1.42 2.72 -29.44
C HIS A 187 0.09 2.47 -29.53
N LEU A 188 0.79 2.51 -28.40
CA LEU A 188 2.15 1.98 -28.32
C LEU A 188 2.03 0.49 -27.97
N GLN A 189 2.26 -0.35 -28.97
CA GLN A 189 2.29 -1.81 -28.84
C GLN A 189 3.56 -2.19 -28.05
N GLY A 190 3.41 -2.35 -26.74
CA GLY A 190 4.47 -2.88 -25.88
C GLY A 190 4.47 -4.41 -25.91
N VAL A 191 5.65 -5.01 -26.11
CA VAL A 191 5.84 -6.46 -25.98
C VAL A 191 5.96 -6.77 -24.48
N GLY A 192 4.92 -7.36 -23.87
CA GLY A 192 4.91 -7.77 -22.46
C GLY A 192 3.59 -7.46 -21.73
N GLY A 193 3.50 -7.92 -20.47
CA GLY A 193 2.38 -7.61 -19.59
C GLY A 193 2.32 -6.11 -19.22
N HIS A 194 1.13 -5.52 -19.23
CA HIS A 194 0.90 -4.12 -18.92
C HIS A 194 -0.48 -3.87 -18.32
N LEU A 195 -0.57 -2.87 -17.44
CA LEU A 195 -1.80 -2.25 -16.96
C LEU A 195 -1.93 -0.86 -17.58
N ARG A 196 -3.08 -0.57 -18.22
CA ARG A 196 -3.31 0.66 -18.97
C ARG A 196 -4.63 1.30 -18.58
N LEU A 197 -4.61 2.57 -18.20
CA LEU A 197 -5.82 3.40 -18.05
C LEU A 197 -5.91 4.41 -19.19
N GLU A 198 -7.03 4.43 -19.89
CA GLU A 198 -7.28 5.32 -21.03
C GLU A 198 -8.65 5.98 -20.94
N LEU A 199 -8.84 7.07 -21.67
CA LEU A 199 -10.17 7.61 -21.97
C LEU A 199 -10.61 7.15 -23.36
N ASP A 200 -11.74 6.44 -23.43
CA ASP A 200 -12.33 5.90 -24.66
C ASP A 200 -13.79 6.38 -24.75
N GLY A 201 -14.06 7.32 -25.65
CA GLY A 201 -15.40 7.90 -25.85
C GLY A 201 -15.97 8.58 -24.59
N GLY A 202 -15.13 9.26 -23.80
CA GLY A 202 -15.53 9.92 -22.56
C GLY A 202 -15.70 8.99 -21.34
N ARG A 203 -15.35 7.70 -21.48
CA ARG A 203 -15.33 6.72 -20.39
C ARG A 203 -13.90 6.35 -20.05
N ILE A 204 -13.64 6.07 -18.78
CA ILE A 204 -12.36 5.49 -18.35
C ILE A 204 -12.37 4.00 -18.70
N LYS A 205 -11.31 3.53 -19.37
CA LYS A 205 -11.10 2.15 -19.77
C LYS A 205 -9.81 1.63 -19.15
N LEU A 206 -9.93 0.64 -18.28
CA LEU A 206 -8.79 -0.11 -17.76
C LEU A 206 -8.57 -1.35 -18.64
N THR A 207 -7.34 -1.53 -19.10
CA THR A 207 -6.90 -2.71 -19.85
C THR A 207 -5.76 -3.37 -19.08
N VAL A 208 -5.90 -4.66 -18.79
CA VAL A 208 -4.85 -5.48 -18.20
C VAL A 208 -4.48 -6.55 -19.22
N ASN A 209 -3.21 -6.56 -19.61
CA ASN A 209 -2.64 -7.58 -20.48
C ASN A 209 -1.52 -8.26 -19.69
N LEU A 210 -1.54 -9.59 -19.61
CA LEU A 210 -0.53 -10.35 -18.89
C LEU A 210 0.58 -10.89 -19.80
N GLY A 211 0.60 -10.48 -21.07
CA GLY A 211 1.62 -10.83 -22.06
C GLY A 211 1.66 -12.32 -22.41
N ARG A 212 0.52 -13.02 -22.31
CA ARG A 212 0.39 -14.42 -22.74
C ARG A 212 0.03 -14.52 -24.21
#